data_AF-A0A3A6TWH2-F1
#
_entry.id   AF-A0A3A6TWH2-F1
#
_cell.length_a   1.000
_cell.length_b   1.000
_cell.length_c   1.000
_cell.angle_alpha   90.00
_cell.angle_beta   90.00
_cell.angle_gamma   90.00
#
_symmetry.space_group_name_H-M   'P 1'
#
loop_
_entity.id
_entity.type
_entity.pdbx_description
1 polymer ?
#
loop_
_entity_poly.entity_id
_entity_poly.type
_entity_poly.pdbx_seq_one_letter_code
_entity_poly.pdbx_strand_id
1 'polypeptide(L)'
;MYQGILKSWNDERGFGFIYSSSFNSNTFIHISALKHMSRKPVIGDVIHFDVETQSDGKQRAVHCRIEGVAKKAQRKRKTHRKKSSFMSKLVIIALLAGGVYLYQQYTKITAPHTPINSAPIFEPVPVEPTRTFESGPSRSSQKFSCNGKKHCSEMRSCAEATFYLNNCPGTIMDGDGDGKPCKRQHCGH
;
A
#
# COMPACT_ATOMS: atom_id res chain seq x y z
N MET A 1 25.68 24.85 17.33
CA MET A 1 24.78 25.80 16.66
C MET A 1 25.59 26.95 16.07
N TYR A 2 25.60 27.01 14.75
CA TYR A 2 26.22 28.04 13.93
C TYR A 2 25.13 28.96 13.36
N GLN A 3 25.56 30.11 12.83
CA GLN A 3 24.69 31.07 12.15
C GLN A 3 25.27 31.36 10.77
N GLY A 4 24.41 31.53 9.78
CA GLY A 4 24.81 31.89 8.43
C GLY A 4 23.68 32.50 7.62
N ILE A 5 24.02 32.98 6.43
CA ILE A 5 23.07 33.63 5.51
C ILE A 5 22.78 32.67 4.36
N LEU A 6 21.50 32.50 4.03
CA LEU A 6 21.11 31.71 2.87
C LEU A 6 21.52 32.44 1.58
N LYS A 7 22.46 31.88 0.82
CA LYS A 7 22.99 32.49 -0.40
C LYS A 7 22.28 32.04 -1.67
N SER A 8 21.81 30.79 -1.68
CA SER A 8 21.08 30.24 -2.82
C SER A 8 19.98 29.31 -2.34
N TRP A 9 18.90 29.26 -3.12
CA TRP A 9 17.75 28.41 -2.86
C TRP A 9 17.10 27.99 -4.18
N ASN A 10 16.76 26.70 -4.30
CA ASN A 10 15.97 26.16 -5.39
C ASN A 10 14.63 25.65 -4.82
N ASP A 11 13.54 26.33 -5.18
CA ASP A 11 12.21 26.03 -4.66
C ASP A 11 11.58 24.74 -5.21
N GLU A 12 11.93 24.36 -6.45
CA GLU A 12 11.40 23.16 -7.10
C GLU A 12 11.97 21.90 -6.47
N ARG A 13 13.28 21.91 -6.21
CA ARG A 13 14.01 20.77 -5.62
C ARG A 13 14.10 20.87 -4.10
N GLY A 14 13.81 22.02 -3.51
CA GLY A 14 13.76 22.24 -2.07
C GLY A 14 15.11 22.16 -1.38
N PHE A 15 16.17 22.72 -1.96
CA PHE A 15 17.48 22.78 -1.33
C PHE A 15 18.20 24.09 -1.62
N GLY A 16 19.23 24.38 -0.84
CA GLY A 16 20.05 25.56 -1.01
C GLY A 16 21.36 25.47 -0.26
N PHE A 17 22.05 26.60 -0.15
CA PHE A 17 23.33 26.71 0.55
C PHE A 17 23.38 27.90 1.48
N ILE A 18 23.83 27.65 2.71
CA ILE A 18 24.05 28.66 3.75
C ILE A 18 25.54 28.96 3.80
N TYR A 19 25.88 30.23 3.67
CA TYR A 19 27.24 30.70 3.92
C TYR A 19 27.39 31.07 5.39
N SER A 20 28.37 30.47 6.07
CA SER A 20 28.74 30.86 7.44
C SER A 20 30.15 31.43 7.45
N SER A 21 30.31 32.56 8.13
CA SER A 21 31.61 33.17 8.38
C SER A 21 32.47 32.33 9.33
N SER A 22 31.89 31.49 10.19
CA SER A 22 32.64 30.72 11.19
C SER A 22 33.59 29.69 10.57
N PHE A 23 33.22 29.14 9.41
CA PHE A 23 33.99 28.10 8.71
C PHE A 23 34.26 28.46 7.24
N ASN A 24 33.93 29.69 6.83
CA ASN A 24 34.13 30.25 5.49
C ASN A 24 33.74 29.29 4.35
N SER A 25 32.64 28.56 4.53
CA SER A 25 32.19 27.54 3.58
C SER A 25 30.67 27.56 3.42
N ASN A 26 30.21 26.96 2.33
CA ASN A 26 28.81 26.82 2.00
C ASN A 26 28.29 25.48 2.53
N THR A 27 27.41 25.52 3.53
CA THR A 27 26.75 24.32 4.06
C THR A 27 25.47 24.04 3.29
N PHE A 28 25.30 22.81 2.86
CA PHE A 28 24.08 22.35 2.19
C PHE A 28 22.89 22.35 3.15
N ILE A 29 21.74 22.88 2.72
CA ILE A 29 20.48 22.81 3.46
C ILE A 29 19.38 22.23 2.57
N HIS A 30 18.57 21.32 3.12
CA HIS A 30 17.38 20.79 2.48
C HIS A 30 16.12 21.29 3.18
N ILE A 31 15.01 21.45 2.46
CA ILE A 31 13.71 21.93 2.96
C ILE A 31 13.20 21.08 4.13
N SER A 32 13.61 19.82 4.21
CA SER A 32 13.28 18.95 5.34
C SER A 32 13.79 19.46 6.69
N ALA A 33 14.91 20.18 6.70
CA ALA A 33 15.47 20.77 7.92
C ALA A 33 14.65 21.98 8.41
N LEU A 34 13.80 22.55 7.55
CA LEU A 34 12.99 23.73 7.80
C LEU A 34 11.49 23.42 7.99
N LYS A 35 11.11 22.15 8.14
CA LYS A 35 9.70 21.72 8.29
C LYS A 35 8.94 22.44 9.40
N HIS A 36 9.65 22.92 10.42
CA HIS A 36 9.07 23.61 11.57
C HIS A 36 8.89 25.12 11.35
N MET A 37 9.27 25.68 10.20
CA MET A 37 9.11 27.10 9.90
C MET A 37 7.73 27.40 9.28
N SER A 38 7.16 28.56 9.61
CA SER A 38 5.86 29.01 9.08
C SER A 38 5.88 29.27 7.57
N ARG A 39 6.99 29.80 7.04
CA ARG A 39 7.19 30.09 5.62
C ARG A 39 8.36 29.31 5.00
N LYS A 40 8.45 29.36 3.67
CA LYS A 40 9.62 28.90 2.91
C LYS A 40 10.82 29.83 3.15
N PRO A 41 12.06 29.31 3.05
CA PRO A 41 13.27 30.13 3.15
C PRO A 41 13.42 31.05 1.94
N VAL A 42 14.03 32.21 2.15
CA VAL A 42 14.30 33.23 1.13
C VAL A 42 15.79 33.58 1.17
N ILE A 43 16.38 33.85 0.00
CA ILE A 43 17.77 34.27 -0.10
C ILE A 43 17.97 35.54 0.74
N GLY A 44 19.02 35.56 1.57
CA GLY A 44 19.26 36.61 2.55
C GLY A 44 18.75 36.29 3.96
N ASP A 45 17.97 35.23 4.14
CA ASP A 45 17.55 34.77 5.47
C ASP A 45 18.77 34.43 6.34
N VAL A 46 18.74 34.89 7.59
CA VAL A 46 19.67 34.44 8.62
C VAL A 46 19.14 33.14 9.21
N ILE A 47 19.95 32.09 9.13
CA ILE A 47 19.59 30.74 9.57
C ILE A 47 20.58 30.30 10.64
N HIS A 48 20.04 29.85 11.77
CA HIS A 48 20.79 29.11 12.76
C HIS A 48 20.64 27.61 12.53
N PHE A 49 21.74 26.87 12.61
CA PHE A 49 21.76 25.44 12.28
C PHE A 49 22.90 24.72 12.99
N ASP A 50 22.81 23.40 13.04
CA ASP A 50 23.93 22.52 13.38
C ASP A 50 24.47 21.86 12.11
N VAL A 51 25.74 21.46 12.12
CA VAL A 51 26.36 20.75 11.01
C VAL A 51 26.46 19.27 11.36
N GLU A 52 25.94 18.41 10.49
CA GLU A 52 26.05 16.97 10.61
C GLU A 52 26.75 16.41 9.36
N THR A 53 27.68 15.48 9.56
CA THR A 53 28.34 14.76 8.47
C THR A 53 27.50 13.53 8.12
N GLN A 54 27.12 13.43 6.85
CA GLN A 54 26.39 12.28 6.33
C GLN A 54 27.35 11.10 6.04
N SER A 55 26.81 9.90 5.87
CA SER A 55 27.57 8.67 5.57
C SER A 55 28.43 8.76 4.29
N ASP A 56 28.15 9.71 3.40
CA ASP A 56 28.91 9.99 2.18
C ASP A 56 30.05 11.02 2.41
N GLY A 57 30.27 11.44 3.65
CA GLY A 57 31.28 12.43 4.03
C GLY A 57 30.86 13.89 3.79
N LYS A 58 29.66 14.15 3.25
CA LYS A 58 29.19 15.52 3.01
C LYS A 58 28.60 16.13 4.26
N GLN A 59 28.81 17.43 4.42
CA GLN A 59 28.24 18.21 5.53
C GLN A 59 26.89 18.80 5.13
N ARG A 60 25.90 18.68 6.02
CA ARG A 60 24.57 19.27 5.85
C ARG A 60 24.13 20.01 7.11
N ALA A 61 23.31 21.03 6.90
CA ALA A 61 22.65 21.78 7.96
C ALA A 61 21.44 21.00 8.51
N VAL A 62 21.39 20.82 9.82
CA VAL A 62 20.29 20.20 10.56
C VAL A 62 19.79 21.12 11.68
N HIS A 63 18.61 20.81 12.23
CA HIS A 63 17.94 21.64 13.25
C HIS A 63 17.81 23.13 12.89
N CYS A 64 17.60 23.41 11.60
CA CYS A 64 17.63 24.77 11.07
C CYS A 64 16.48 25.63 11.61
N ARG A 65 16.79 26.89 11.95
CA ARG A 65 15.83 27.93 12.35
C ARG A 65 16.12 29.23 11.65
N ILE A 66 15.12 29.77 10.97
CA ILE A 66 15.18 31.09 10.34
C ILE A 66 14.92 32.15 11.43
N GLU A 67 15.79 33.15 11.52
CA GLU A 67 15.63 34.27 12.44
C GLU A 67 14.39 35.10 12.07
N GLY A 68 13.64 35.55 13.07
CA GLY A 68 12.39 36.33 12.86
C GLY A 68 11.19 35.52 12.32
N VAL A 69 11.35 34.22 12.03
CA VAL A 69 10.25 33.37 11.53
C VAL A 69 9.65 32.51 12.64
N ALA A 70 8.33 32.60 12.80
CA ALA A 70 7.60 31.79 13.78
C ALA A 70 7.65 30.29 13.46
N LYS A 71 7.73 29.46 14.51
CA LYS A 71 7.60 28.01 14.37
C LYS A 71 6.14 27.64 14.09
N LYS A 72 5.88 26.71 13.16
CA LYS A 72 4.54 26.15 12.96
C LYS A 72 4.06 25.48 14.25
N ALA A 73 2.89 25.86 14.72
CA ALA A 73 2.23 25.17 15.82
C ALA A 73 2.02 23.69 15.41
N GLN A 74 2.69 22.77 16.09
CA GLN A 74 2.49 21.35 15.84
C GLN A 74 1.06 20.99 16.26
N ARG A 75 0.20 20.74 15.27
CA ARG A 75 -1.15 20.24 15.51
C ARG A 75 -1.00 18.83 16.08
N LYS A 76 -1.08 18.69 17.41
CA LYS A 76 -1.07 17.38 18.07
C LYS A 76 -2.21 16.55 17.46
N ARG A 77 -1.87 15.61 16.57
CA ARG A 77 -2.82 14.63 16.04
C ARG A 77 -3.27 13.82 17.25
N LYS A 78 -4.49 14.06 17.74
CA LYS A 78 -5.13 13.17 18.71
C LYS A 78 -5.15 11.80 18.04
N THR A 79 -4.31 10.89 18.52
CA THR A 79 -4.36 9.49 18.10
C THR A 79 -5.72 8.98 18.53
N HIS A 80 -6.64 8.77 17.59
CA HIS A 80 -7.86 8.03 17.87
C HIS A 80 -7.45 6.59 18.20
N ARG A 81 -7.16 6.34 19.47
CA ARG A 81 -6.95 5.00 20.01
C ARG A 81 -8.32 4.32 19.97
N LYS A 82 -8.64 3.63 18.87
CA LYS A 82 -9.84 2.79 18.76
C LYS A 82 -9.77 1.75 19.88
N LYS A 83 -10.50 1.97 20.98
CA LYS A 83 -10.80 0.91 21.94
C LYS A 83 -11.71 -0.09 21.23
N SER A 84 -11.15 -1.23 20.81
CA SER A 84 -11.93 -2.37 20.35
C SER A 84 -12.81 -2.82 21.51
N SER A 85 -14.14 -2.69 21.38
CA SER A 85 -15.06 -3.15 22.39
C SER A 85 -15.23 -4.66 22.27
N PHE A 86 -14.77 -5.37 23.29
CA PHE A 86 -14.92 -6.81 23.48
C PHE A 86 -16.35 -7.31 23.23
N MET A 87 -17.35 -6.45 23.47
CA MET A 87 -18.77 -6.71 23.21
C MET A 87 -19.09 -7.05 21.75
N SER A 88 -18.38 -6.49 20.76
CA SER A 88 -18.66 -6.81 19.34
C SER A 88 -18.28 -8.26 18.99
N LYS A 89 -17.30 -8.84 19.71
CA LYS A 89 -16.88 -10.23 19.50
C LYS A 89 -17.87 -11.21 20.13
N LEU A 90 -18.45 -10.87 21.28
CA LEU A 90 -19.44 -11.72 21.95
C LEU A 90 -20.74 -11.85 21.15
N VAL A 91 -21.21 -10.77 20.50
CA VAL A 91 -22.40 -10.81 19.64
C VAL A 91 -22.20 -11.76 18.45
N ILE A 92 -21.03 -11.71 17.80
CA ILE A 92 -20.73 -12.59 16.66
C ILE A 92 -20.68 -14.05 17.10
N ILE A 93 -20.06 -14.34 18.26
CA ILE A 93 -19.97 -15.71 18.79
C ILE A 93 -21.37 -16.25 19.11
N ALA A 94 -22.24 -15.44 19.73
CA ALA A 94 -23.61 -15.85 20.05
C ALA A 94 -24.44 -16.16 18.80
N LEU A 95 -24.32 -15.36 17.73
CA LEU A 95 -25.02 -15.60 16.47
C LEU A 95 -24.57 -16.90 15.79
N LEU A 96 -23.26 -17.17 15.79
CA LEU A 96 -22.71 -18.41 15.22
C LEU A 96 -23.17 -19.64 16.00
N ALA A 97 -23.12 -19.59 17.34
CA ALA A 97 -23.58 -20.68 18.19
C ALA A 97 -25.09 -20.95 18.01
N GLY A 98 -25.90 -19.89 17.95
CA GLY A 98 -27.34 -20.00 17.69
C GLY A 98 -27.65 -20.62 16.33
N GLY A 99 -26.95 -20.20 15.27
CA GLY A 99 -27.11 -20.78 13.92
C GLY A 99 -26.78 -22.27 13.87
N VAL A 100 -25.69 -22.70 14.52
CA VAL A 100 -25.32 -24.12 14.61
C VAL A 100 -26.37 -24.93 15.37
N TYR A 101 -26.88 -24.40 16.48
CA TYR A 101 -27.93 -25.07 17.27
C TYR A 101 -29.22 -25.26 16.45
N LEU A 102 -29.65 -24.23 15.72
CA LEU A 102 -30.82 -24.31 14.82
C LEU A 102 -30.61 -25.34 13.70
N TYR A 103 -29.42 -25.38 13.10
CA TYR A 103 -29.09 -26.35 12.05
C TYR A 103 -29.17 -27.81 12.57
N GLN A 104 -28.66 -28.06 13.77
CA GLN A 104 -28.75 -29.38 14.41
C GLN A 104 -30.19 -29.81 14.74
N GLN A 105 -31.08 -28.87 15.06
CA GLN A 105 -32.50 -29.17 15.28
C GLN A 105 -33.22 -29.52 13.98
N TYR A 106 -32.90 -28.81 12.90
CA TYR A 106 -33.48 -29.08 11.57
C TYR A 106 -33.19 -30.50 11.08
N THR A 107 -31.95 -30.98 11.21
CA THR A 107 -31.55 -32.30 10.70
C THR A 107 -32.16 -33.48 11.46
N LYS A 108 -32.62 -33.29 12.70
CA LYS A 108 -33.32 -34.34 13.46
C LYS A 108 -34.74 -34.61 12.97
N ILE A 109 -35.38 -33.64 12.31
CA ILE A 109 -36.79 -33.72 11.90
C ILE A 109 -36.93 -34.35 10.50
N THR A 110 -35.85 -34.38 9.70
CA THR A 110 -35.88 -34.87 8.32
C THR A 110 -35.06 -36.15 8.17
N ALA A 111 -35.61 -37.28 8.61
CA ALA A 111 -35.12 -38.61 8.22
C ALA A 111 -35.94 -39.14 7.02
N PRO A 112 -35.34 -39.43 5.85
CA PRO A 112 -36.05 -40.03 4.71
C PRO A 112 -36.31 -41.53 4.95
N HIS A 113 -37.55 -41.97 4.76
CA HIS A 113 -37.92 -43.38 4.70
C HIS A 113 -37.66 -43.95 3.29
N THR A 114 -36.93 -45.07 3.23
CA THR A 114 -36.71 -45.91 2.04
C THR A 114 -37.93 -46.76 1.68
N PRO A 115 -38.09 -47.12 0.40
CA PRO A 115 -38.57 -48.46 0.06
C PRO A 115 -37.64 -49.23 -0.90
N ILE A 116 -37.62 -50.54 -0.65
CA ILE A 116 -36.96 -51.63 -1.39
C ILE A 116 -37.96 -52.18 -2.44
N ASN A 117 -37.56 -52.47 -3.69
CA ASN A 117 -37.50 -53.83 -4.28
C ASN A 117 -37.36 -53.89 -5.82
N SER A 118 -36.62 -54.92 -6.25
CA SER A 118 -36.75 -55.76 -7.48
C SER A 118 -36.31 -55.25 -8.86
N ALA A 119 -35.24 -55.90 -9.38
CA ALA A 119 -34.81 -56.01 -10.78
C ALA A 119 -35.76 -56.97 -11.59
N PRO A 120 -35.55 -57.32 -12.89
CA PRO A 120 -34.38 -57.10 -13.77
C PRO A 120 -34.69 -56.79 -15.27
N ILE A 121 -33.64 -56.77 -16.11
CA ILE A 121 -33.55 -57.27 -17.51
C ILE A 121 -33.21 -56.24 -18.64
N PHE A 122 -32.14 -56.62 -19.36
CA PHE A 122 -31.69 -56.34 -20.74
C PHE A 122 -30.69 -55.21 -21.10
N GLU A 123 -29.49 -55.70 -21.43
CA GLU A 123 -28.38 -55.22 -22.29
C GLU A 123 -28.76 -54.40 -23.55
N PRO A 124 -27.88 -53.55 -24.15
CA PRO A 124 -26.49 -53.91 -24.49
C PRO A 124 -25.36 -52.86 -24.33
N VAL A 125 -24.17 -53.44 -24.19
CA VAL A 125 -22.76 -52.98 -24.36
C VAL A 125 -22.47 -52.72 -25.87
N PRO A 126 -21.36 -52.09 -26.37
CA PRO A 126 -20.16 -51.42 -25.80
C PRO A 126 -20.01 -49.95 -26.30
N VAL A 127 -19.08 -49.08 -25.90
CA VAL A 127 -17.60 -49.12 -26.04
C VAL A 127 -17.01 -47.97 -25.23
N GLU A 128 -16.03 -48.26 -24.37
CA GLU A 128 -15.07 -47.31 -23.78
C GLU A 128 -13.88 -47.14 -24.75
N PRO A 129 -13.12 -46.02 -24.75
CA PRO A 129 -12.09 -45.81 -23.72
C PRO A 129 -12.10 -44.39 -23.12
N THR A 130 -11.84 -44.25 -21.82
CA THR A 130 -10.49 -44.12 -21.25
C THR A 130 -9.80 -42.83 -21.75
N ARG A 131 -9.83 -41.76 -20.97
CA ARG A 131 -8.85 -41.41 -19.93
C ARG A 131 -7.70 -40.58 -20.52
N THR A 132 -7.47 -39.49 -19.81
CA THR A 132 -6.15 -38.94 -19.47
C THR A 132 -5.49 -37.93 -20.40
N PHE A 133 -4.99 -36.91 -19.70
CA PHE A 133 -3.97 -35.93 -20.05
C PHE A 133 -4.39 -34.86 -21.07
N GLU A 134 -4.54 -33.62 -20.58
CA GLU A 134 -3.55 -32.61 -20.96
C GLU A 134 -3.45 -31.47 -19.96
N SER A 135 -2.26 -31.41 -19.37
CA SER A 135 -1.57 -30.28 -18.79
C SER A 135 -1.64 -29.01 -19.67
N GLY A 136 -2.06 -27.89 -19.11
CA GLY A 136 -1.90 -26.57 -19.74
C GLY A 136 -2.71 -25.50 -19.01
N PRO A 137 -2.19 -24.27 -18.84
CA PRO A 137 -2.68 -23.32 -17.85
C PRO A 137 -4.02 -22.76 -18.33
N SER A 138 -5.12 -23.20 -17.71
CA SER A 138 -6.43 -22.59 -17.87
C SER A 138 -6.36 -21.16 -17.33
N ARG A 139 -6.12 -20.24 -18.27
CA ARG A 139 -6.27 -18.80 -18.17
C ARG A 139 -7.73 -18.56 -17.80
N SER A 140 -8.02 -18.66 -16.50
CA SER A 140 -9.37 -18.48 -15.97
C SER A 140 -9.86 -17.11 -16.42
N SER A 141 -10.99 -17.10 -17.09
CA SER A 141 -11.74 -15.95 -17.55
C SER A 141 -12.25 -15.12 -16.37
N GLN A 142 -11.32 -14.56 -15.59
CA GLN A 142 -11.62 -13.62 -14.52
C GLN A 142 -12.02 -12.30 -15.17
N LYS A 143 -13.30 -11.95 -15.06
CA LYS A 143 -13.80 -10.63 -15.44
C LYS A 143 -13.17 -9.59 -14.50
N PHE A 144 -12.28 -8.77 -15.04
CA PHE A 144 -11.69 -7.64 -14.33
C PHE A 144 -12.54 -6.38 -14.53
N SER A 145 -12.69 -5.56 -13.48
CA SER A 145 -13.40 -4.28 -13.54
C SER A 145 -12.55 -3.20 -12.88
N CYS A 146 -12.65 -1.95 -13.33
CA CYS A 146 -11.91 -0.83 -12.77
C CYS A 146 -12.46 -0.41 -11.41
N ASN A 147 -11.83 -0.89 -10.33
CA ASN A 147 -12.23 -0.59 -8.96
C ASN A 147 -11.34 0.48 -8.30
N GLY A 148 -10.73 1.36 -9.11
CA GLY A 148 -9.92 2.49 -8.63
C GLY A 148 -8.53 2.13 -8.08
N LYS A 149 -8.07 0.90 -8.26
CA LYS A 149 -6.74 0.44 -7.85
C LYS A 149 -5.65 1.12 -8.68
N LYS A 150 -4.57 1.57 -8.03
CA LYS A 150 -3.48 2.32 -8.71
C LYS A 150 -2.10 1.73 -8.51
N HIS A 151 -1.90 0.90 -7.49
CA HIS A 151 -0.58 0.35 -7.14
C HIS A 151 -0.52 -1.18 -7.24
N CYS A 152 0.68 -1.71 -7.43
CA CYS A 152 0.93 -3.15 -7.62
C CYS A 152 0.52 -4.05 -6.45
N SER A 153 0.61 -3.55 -5.22
CA SER A 153 0.20 -4.28 -4.02
C SER A 153 -1.30 -4.58 -3.97
N GLU A 154 -2.11 -3.91 -4.81
CA GLU A 154 -3.56 -4.10 -4.86
C GLU A 154 -4.01 -5.15 -5.90
N MET A 155 -3.11 -5.55 -6.79
CA MET A 155 -3.33 -6.56 -7.84
C MET A 155 -3.15 -7.96 -7.26
N ARG A 156 -3.87 -8.94 -7.81
CA ARG A 156 -3.78 -10.35 -7.42
C ARG A 156 -3.07 -11.21 -8.46
N SER A 157 -2.87 -10.69 -9.67
CA SER A 157 -2.19 -11.41 -10.75
C SER A 157 -1.61 -10.47 -11.80
N CYS A 158 -0.69 -10.98 -12.61
CA CYS A 158 -0.16 -10.23 -13.76
C CYS A 158 -1.26 -9.87 -14.77
N ALA A 159 -2.18 -10.80 -15.04
CA ALA A 159 -3.29 -10.57 -15.96
C ALA A 159 -4.24 -9.45 -15.48
N GLU A 160 -4.51 -9.37 -14.18
CA GLU A 160 -5.27 -8.26 -13.58
C GLU A 160 -4.51 -6.94 -13.71
N ALA A 161 -3.20 -6.93 -13.42
CA ALA A 161 -2.37 -5.74 -13.53
C ALA A 161 -2.32 -5.19 -14.96
N THR A 162 -2.16 -6.05 -15.97
CA THR A 162 -2.19 -5.67 -17.38
C THR A 162 -3.57 -5.15 -17.80
N PHE A 163 -4.66 -5.75 -17.29
CA PHE A 163 -6.00 -5.24 -17.56
C PHE A 163 -6.17 -3.81 -17.02
N TYR A 164 -5.73 -3.54 -15.79
CA TYR A 164 -5.82 -2.22 -15.18
C TYR A 164 -4.98 -1.17 -15.92
N LEU A 165 -3.77 -1.52 -16.36
CA LEU A 165 -2.92 -0.62 -17.15
C LEU A 165 -3.59 -0.19 -18.46
N ASN A 166 -4.31 -1.11 -19.12
CA ASN A 166 -4.89 -0.87 -20.44
C ASN A 166 -6.33 -0.31 -20.40
N ASN A 167 -7.10 -0.58 -19.34
CA ASN A 167 -8.55 -0.29 -19.32
C ASN A 167 -8.97 0.72 -18.25
N CYS A 168 -8.09 1.06 -17.29
CA CYS A 168 -8.46 1.90 -16.15
C CYS A 168 -7.62 3.19 -16.08
N PRO A 169 -8.23 4.37 -15.86
CA PRO A 169 -7.50 5.62 -15.82
C PRO A 169 -6.69 5.80 -14.53
N GLY A 170 -5.50 6.40 -14.64
CA GLY A 170 -4.70 6.85 -13.50
C GLY A 170 -3.97 5.76 -12.73
N THR A 171 -3.60 4.67 -13.39
CA THR A 171 -2.77 3.60 -12.82
C THR A 171 -1.30 4.01 -12.75
N ILE A 172 -0.60 3.59 -11.69
CA ILE A 172 0.82 3.92 -11.41
C ILE A 172 1.57 2.62 -11.11
N MET A 173 1.59 1.72 -12.09
CA MET A 173 2.07 0.34 -11.94
C MET A 173 3.17 -0.05 -12.93
N ASP A 174 3.26 0.68 -14.04
CA ASP A 174 4.33 0.57 -15.03
C ASP A 174 5.27 1.76 -14.85
N GLY A 175 6.39 1.52 -14.17
CA GLY A 175 7.31 2.57 -13.76
C GLY A 175 8.30 3.00 -14.84
N ASP A 176 8.59 2.10 -15.79
CA ASP A 176 9.51 2.33 -16.91
C ASP A 176 8.80 2.42 -18.27
N GLY A 177 7.48 2.21 -18.32
CA GLY A 177 6.64 2.50 -19.48
C GLY A 177 6.76 1.47 -20.59
N ASP A 178 7.17 0.26 -20.28
CA ASP A 178 7.39 -0.81 -21.27
C ASP A 178 6.18 -1.73 -21.47
N GLY A 179 5.04 -1.40 -20.85
CA GLY A 179 3.80 -2.14 -20.93
C GLY A 179 3.73 -3.36 -20.02
N LYS A 180 4.73 -3.59 -19.15
CA LYS A 180 4.74 -4.69 -18.17
C LYS A 180 4.55 -4.14 -16.75
N PRO A 181 3.31 -4.06 -16.23
CA PRO A 181 3.06 -3.56 -14.89
C PRO A 181 3.59 -4.53 -13.84
N CYS A 182 4.01 -4.02 -12.67
CA CYS A 182 4.27 -4.84 -11.49
C CYS A 182 5.31 -5.96 -11.65
N LYS A 183 6.38 -5.71 -12.41
CA LYS A 183 7.51 -6.64 -12.66
C LYS A 183 8.09 -7.31 -11.42
N ARG A 184 8.11 -6.61 -10.27
CA ARG A 184 8.70 -7.15 -9.03
C ARG A 184 7.76 -8.06 -8.23
N GLN A 185 6.46 -8.06 -8.53
CA GLN A 185 5.44 -8.74 -7.70
C GLN A 185 4.61 -9.75 -8.46
N HIS A 186 4.12 -9.38 -9.64
CA HIS A 186 3.12 -10.17 -10.38
C HIS A 186 3.61 -10.63 -11.75
N CYS A 187 4.28 -9.75 -12.50
CA CYS A 187 4.73 -10.01 -13.88
C CYS A 187 6.24 -10.27 -13.97
N GLY A 188 6.87 -10.71 -12.88
CA GLY A 188 8.29 -11.07 -12.84
C GLY A 188 8.47 -12.51 -13.31
N HIS A 189 8.95 -12.68 -14.53
CA HIS A 189 9.44 -13.95 -15.08
C HIS A 189 10.92 -13.82 -15.39
#